data_AF-A0A8W8KT17-F1
#
_entry.id   AF-A0A8W8KT17-F1
#
_cell.length_a   1.000
_cell.length_b   1.000
_cell.length_c   1.000
_cell.angle_alpha   90.00
_cell.angle_beta   90.00
_cell.angle_gamma   90.00
#
_symmetry.space_group_name_H-M   'P 1'
#
loop_
_entity.id
_entity.type
_entity.pdbx_description
1 polymer ?
#
loop_
_entity_poly.entity_id
_entity_poly.type
_entity_poly.pdbx_seq_one_letter_code
_entity_poly.pdbx_strand_id
1 'polypeptide(L)'
;MYKIVTVLTTLALGAEAQGGCDPATNCQLPNCRCFLDSAVPGGLNVSDVPQLVVLTMDYALNEEYEPLYNQIFSVANPNGCEIRGTFFVQEKGSNLGLVKRYADGGFEIGIGSVNGTVPTIERELISMFKTMNKTGLIYDAGCYTRQYDQQLNYKWPFTYDFPPTDNLCTSGTTPTKSFQVAVILTITTRPLVNQQDVWIVTANQLLEWVQTPTKKADLNTFAPFQC
;
A
#
# COMPACT_ATOMS: atom_id res chain seq x y z
N MET A 1 -14.79 23.40 59.34
CA MET A 1 -14.95 22.34 58.33
C MET A 1 -14.70 22.96 56.96
N TYR A 2 -13.52 22.78 56.38
CA TYR A 2 -13.20 23.28 55.04
C TYR A 2 -13.51 22.18 54.03
N LYS A 3 -14.41 22.45 53.09
CA LYS A 3 -14.66 21.57 51.95
C LYS A 3 -13.60 21.87 50.90
N ILE A 4 -12.61 20.98 50.79
CA ILE A 4 -11.65 20.99 49.69
C ILE A 4 -12.38 20.42 48.47
N VAL A 5 -12.63 21.26 47.46
CA VAL A 5 -13.14 20.82 46.16
C VAL A 5 -11.93 20.55 45.28
N THR A 6 -11.61 19.28 45.07
CA THR A 6 -10.55 18.86 44.15
C THR A 6 -11.12 18.87 42.73
N VAL A 7 -10.76 19.87 41.94
CA VAL A 7 -11.05 19.88 40.50
C VAL A 7 -10.01 18.99 39.83
N LEU A 8 -10.37 17.74 39.52
CA LEU A 8 -9.59 16.92 38.59
C LEU A 8 -9.86 17.45 37.18
N THR A 9 -9.02 18.36 36.69
CA THR A 9 -8.89 18.58 35.26
C THR A 9 -8.18 17.36 34.67
N THR A 10 -8.93 16.45 34.05
CA THR A 10 -8.34 15.48 33.12
C THR A 10 -7.79 16.26 31.92
N LEU A 11 -6.51 16.62 31.98
CA LEU A 11 -5.75 16.91 30.77
C LEU A 11 -5.70 15.60 29.99
N ALA A 12 -6.62 15.42 29.05
CA ALA A 12 -6.40 14.49 27.97
C ALA A 12 -5.18 15.01 27.23
N LEU A 13 -4.02 14.39 27.48
CA LEU A 13 -2.90 14.46 26.56
C LEU A 13 -3.41 13.83 25.26
N GLY A 14 -4.00 14.65 24.39
CA GLY A 14 -4.06 14.32 22.98
C GLY A 14 -2.61 14.10 22.59
N ALA A 15 -2.24 12.86 22.30
CA ALA A 15 -0.97 12.59 21.68
C ALA A 15 -0.90 13.51 20.47
N GLU A 16 -0.03 14.52 20.49
CA GLU A 16 0.23 15.31 19.30
C GLU A 16 0.68 14.31 18.25
N ALA A 17 -0.19 14.05 17.27
CA ALA A 17 0.15 13.16 16.19
C ALA A 17 1.46 13.65 15.58
N GLN A 18 2.44 12.76 15.46
CA GLN A 18 3.69 13.08 14.79
C GLN A 18 3.35 13.60 13.38
N GLY A 19 3.73 14.85 13.08
CA GLY A 19 3.40 15.50 11.80
C GLY A 19 1.98 16.12 11.70
N GLY A 20 1.20 16.14 12.79
CA GLY A 20 -0.12 16.79 12.84
C GLY A 20 -1.29 15.99 12.24
N CYS A 21 -1.11 14.69 11.99
CA CYS A 21 -2.12 13.83 11.37
C CYS A 21 -3.11 13.23 12.38
N ASP A 22 -4.39 13.59 12.29
CA ASP A 22 -5.44 13.06 13.16
C ASP A 22 -6.50 12.30 12.35
N PRO A 23 -6.58 10.95 12.51
CA PRO A 23 -7.59 10.12 11.86
C PRO A 23 -9.03 10.54 12.16
N ALA A 24 -9.27 11.22 13.28
CA ALA A 24 -10.61 11.64 13.69
C ALA A 24 -11.04 12.98 13.08
N THR A 25 -10.11 13.83 12.63
CA THR A 25 -10.46 15.22 12.28
C THR A 25 -9.96 15.69 10.92
N ASN A 26 -8.74 15.34 10.50
CA ASN A 26 -8.12 15.97 9.33
C ASN A 26 -7.58 14.97 8.28
N CYS A 27 -7.61 13.67 8.56
CA CYS A 27 -7.14 12.65 7.63
C CYS A 27 -8.02 11.41 7.70
N GLN A 28 -9.00 11.32 6.80
CA GLN A 28 -10.02 10.28 6.81
C GLN A 28 -10.10 9.56 5.45
N LEU A 29 -10.48 8.28 5.51
CA LEU A 29 -10.82 7.50 4.33
C LEU A 29 -11.98 8.16 3.56
N PRO A 30 -12.04 8.02 2.22
CA PRO A 30 -11.14 7.23 1.38
C PRO A 30 -9.85 7.96 0.95
N ASN A 31 -9.72 9.27 1.23
CA ASN A 31 -8.70 10.09 0.58
C ASN A 31 -7.39 10.20 1.38
N CYS A 32 -7.42 9.94 2.69
CA CYS A 32 -6.27 10.14 3.55
C CYS A 32 -6.20 9.05 4.62
N ARG A 33 -4.98 8.63 4.95
CA ARG A 33 -4.72 7.77 6.11
C ARG A 33 -3.37 8.09 6.74
N CYS A 34 -3.35 8.25 8.06
CA CYS A 34 -2.14 8.60 8.80
C CYS A 34 -1.15 7.44 8.89
N PHE A 35 0.14 7.74 8.76
CA PHE A 35 1.23 6.75 8.90
C PHE A 35 1.26 6.05 10.29
N LEU A 36 0.99 6.80 11.36
CA LEU A 36 0.98 6.25 12.72
C LEU A 36 -0.31 5.51 13.08
N ASP A 37 -1.36 5.60 12.26
CA ASP A 37 -2.61 4.91 12.52
C ASP A 37 -2.46 3.40 12.28
N SER A 38 -2.41 2.65 13.38
CA SER A 38 -2.37 1.18 13.38
C SER A 38 -3.75 0.53 13.44
N ALA A 39 -4.83 1.32 13.60
CA ALA A 39 -6.18 0.77 13.64
C ALA A 39 -6.53 0.12 12.30
N VAL A 40 -7.34 -0.93 12.33
CA VAL A 40 -7.84 -1.57 11.11
C VAL A 40 -8.64 -0.54 10.30
N PRO A 41 -8.38 -0.39 8.98
CA PRO A 41 -9.17 0.48 8.11
C PRO A 41 -10.68 0.23 8.28
N GLY A 42 -11.45 1.30 8.44
CA GLY A 42 -12.91 1.22 8.63
C GLY A 42 -13.35 0.69 10.00
N GLY A 43 -12.43 0.46 10.93
CA GLY A 43 -12.75 0.01 12.29
C GLY A 43 -13.30 -1.42 12.37
N LEU A 44 -13.00 -2.27 11.38
CA LEU A 44 -13.43 -3.67 11.39
C LEU A 44 -12.78 -4.44 12.55
N ASN A 45 -13.48 -5.46 13.05
CA ASN A 45 -12.86 -6.42 13.95
C ASN A 45 -11.77 -7.19 13.21
N VAL A 46 -10.65 -7.47 13.89
CA VAL A 46 -9.52 -8.21 13.30
C VAL A 46 -9.95 -9.56 12.69
N SER A 47 -10.94 -10.24 13.29
CA SER A 47 -11.50 -11.50 12.77
C SER A 47 -12.24 -11.37 11.43
N ASP A 48 -12.72 -10.16 11.12
CA ASP A 48 -13.49 -9.84 9.91
C ASP A 48 -12.59 -9.27 8.81
N VAL A 49 -11.31 -9.03 9.10
CA VAL A 49 -10.33 -8.51 8.12
C VAL A 49 -9.86 -9.65 7.22
N PRO A 50 -9.92 -9.49 5.89
CA PRO A 50 -9.35 -10.45 4.97
C PRO A 50 -7.82 -10.39 4.95
N GLN A 51 -7.16 -11.54 4.76
CA GLN A 51 -5.73 -11.55 4.50
C GLN A 51 -5.48 -11.26 3.02
N LEU A 52 -5.07 -10.04 2.71
CA LEU A 52 -4.67 -9.65 1.36
C LEU A 52 -3.17 -9.90 1.17
N VAL A 53 -2.79 -10.40 -0.01
CA VAL A 53 -1.41 -10.61 -0.43
C VAL A 53 -1.22 -9.93 -1.77
N VAL A 54 -0.26 -9.01 -1.85
CA VAL A 54 0.10 -8.34 -3.09
C VAL A 54 1.34 -9.00 -3.67
N LEU A 55 1.25 -9.47 -4.91
CA LEU A 55 2.39 -9.98 -5.66
C LEU A 55 2.89 -8.88 -6.60
N THR A 56 4.14 -8.45 -6.41
CA THR A 56 4.80 -7.47 -7.26
C THR A 56 5.97 -8.10 -8.00
N MET A 57 6.13 -7.72 -9.27
CA MET A 57 7.26 -8.09 -10.10
C MET A 57 7.94 -6.80 -10.56
N ASP A 58 9.22 -6.69 -10.25
CA ASP A 58 10.02 -5.52 -10.58
C ASP A 58 10.90 -5.79 -11.80
N TYR A 59 11.33 -4.72 -12.46
CA TYR A 59 12.27 -4.71 -13.58
C TYR A 59 11.64 -5.08 -14.93
N ALA A 60 12.39 -5.79 -15.78
CA ALA A 60 12.05 -5.97 -17.19
C ALA A 60 11.00 -7.07 -17.36
N LEU A 61 9.94 -6.76 -18.12
CA LEU A 61 8.94 -7.74 -18.55
C LEU A 61 9.25 -8.20 -19.97
N ASN A 62 9.73 -9.44 -20.09
CA ASN A 62 10.08 -10.07 -21.36
C ASN A 62 9.75 -11.57 -21.34
N GLU A 63 9.96 -12.23 -22.47
CA GLU A 63 9.60 -13.62 -22.71
C GLU A 63 10.43 -14.62 -21.89
N GLU A 64 11.57 -14.20 -21.32
CA GLU A 64 12.45 -15.07 -20.52
C GLU A 64 11.70 -15.61 -19.28
N TYR A 65 10.91 -14.74 -18.63
CA TYR A 65 10.21 -15.07 -17.38
C TYR A 65 8.73 -15.40 -17.55
N GLU A 66 8.16 -15.22 -18.75
CA GLU A 66 6.74 -15.52 -19.04
C GLU A 66 6.33 -16.95 -18.63
N PRO A 67 7.15 -18.02 -18.81
CA PRO A 67 6.79 -19.35 -18.35
C PRO A 67 6.61 -19.45 -16.82
N LEU A 68 7.40 -18.71 -16.05
CA LEU A 68 7.28 -18.66 -14.58
C LEU A 68 6.02 -17.90 -14.17
N TYR A 69 5.75 -16.76 -14.80
CA TYR A 69 4.54 -15.98 -14.52
C TYR A 69 3.27 -16.78 -14.83
N ASN A 70 3.24 -17.51 -15.94
CA ASN A 70 2.12 -18.38 -16.28
C ASN A 70 1.85 -19.46 -15.20
N GLN A 71 2.90 -19.97 -14.53
CA GLN A 71 2.73 -20.90 -13.43
C GLN A 71 2.16 -20.19 -12.19
N ILE A 72 2.74 -19.04 -11.82
CA ILE A 72 2.33 -18.27 -10.64
C ILE A 72 0.86 -17.84 -10.75
N PHE A 73 0.45 -17.30 -11.90
CA PHE A 73 -0.87 -16.70 -12.09
C PHE A 73 -1.94 -17.68 -12.59
N SER A 74 -1.67 -18.99 -12.55
CA SER A 74 -2.64 -20.04 -12.92
C SER A 74 -3.59 -20.46 -11.78
N VAL A 75 -3.63 -19.70 -10.68
CA VAL A 75 -4.49 -19.95 -9.52
C VAL A 75 -5.60 -18.92 -9.41
N ALA A 76 -6.65 -19.22 -8.64
CA ALA A 76 -7.80 -18.35 -8.46
C ALA A 76 -8.02 -17.96 -7.00
N ASN A 77 -8.58 -16.76 -6.81
CA ASN A 77 -9.11 -16.30 -5.53
C ASN A 77 -10.41 -17.05 -5.16
N PRO A 78 -10.90 -16.93 -3.91
CA PRO A 78 -12.13 -17.61 -3.46
C PRO A 78 -13.40 -17.33 -4.28
N ASN A 79 -13.47 -16.19 -4.98
CA ASN A 79 -14.57 -15.88 -5.90
C ASN A 79 -14.46 -16.58 -7.27
N GLY A 80 -13.41 -17.35 -7.51
CA GLY A 80 -13.16 -18.03 -8.77
C GLY A 80 -12.45 -17.18 -9.83
N CYS A 81 -12.18 -15.90 -9.56
CA CYS A 81 -11.39 -15.07 -10.45
C CYS A 81 -9.91 -15.45 -10.38
N GLU A 82 -9.27 -15.57 -11.54
CA GLU A 82 -7.83 -15.77 -11.61
C GLU A 82 -7.09 -14.62 -10.92
N ILE A 83 -5.99 -14.96 -10.23
CA ILE A 83 -5.21 -13.94 -9.53
C ILE A 83 -4.48 -13.05 -10.54
N ARG A 84 -4.28 -11.78 -10.16
CA ARG A 84 -3.47 -10.81 -10.90
C ARG A 84 -2.49 -10.16 -9.93
N GLY A 85 -1.29 -9.90 -10.43
CA GLY A 85 -0.26 -9.16 -9.72
C GLY A 85 0.01 -7.79 -10.34
N THR A 86 0.95 -7.08 -9.75
CA THR A 86 1.41 -5.76 -10.18
C THR A 86 2.82 -5.87 -10.76
N PHE A 87 3.03 -5.35 -11.96
CA PHE A 87 4.34 -5.29 -12.61
C PHE A 87 4.87 -3.85 -12.60
N PHE A 88 5.95 -3.58 -11.87
CA PHE A 88 6.67 -2.30 -11.95
C PHE A 88 7.72 -2.36 -13.06
N VAL A 89 7.27 -2.05 -14.27
CA VAL A 89 8.03 -2.30 -15.50
C VAL A 89 9.07 -1.20 -15.73
N GLN A 90 10.33 -1.59 -15.89
CA GLN A 90 11.37 -0.69 -16.42
C GLN A 90 11.35 -0.72 -17.96
N GLU A 91 11.74 0.38 -18.61
CA GLU A 91 11.81 0.42 -20.09
C GLU A 91 12.90 -0.51 -20.64
N LYS A 92 14.10 -0.45 -20.05
CA LYS A 92 15.26 -1.16 -20.58
C LYS A 92 15.09 -2.68 -20.48
N GLY A 93 15.03 -3.35 -21.63
CA GLY A 93 14.94 -4.81 -21.71
C GLY A 93 13.52 -5.37 -21.65
N SER A 94 12.50 -4.52 -21.56
CA SER A 94 11.10 -4.94 -21.61
C SER A 94 10.58 -5.02 -23.04
N ASN A 95 9.72 -6.00 -23.31
CA ASN A 95 8.93 -6.06 -24.53
C ASN A 95 7.62 -5.29 -24.33
N LEU A 96 7.48 -4.11 -24.93
CA LEU A 96 6.27 -3.28 -24.77
C LEU A 96 5.00 -3.93 -25.33
N GLY A 97 5.11 -4.82 -26.33
CA GLY A 97 4.00 -5.64 -26.80
C GLY A 97 3.53 -6.62 -25.73
N LEU A 98 4.47 -7.25 -25.02
CA LEU A 98 4.19 -8.13 -23.89
C LEU A 98 3.55 -7.36 -22.73
N VAL A 99 4.09 -6.18 -22.39
CA VAL A 99 3.52 -5.29 -21.37
C VAL A 99 2.07 -4.97 -21.69
N LYS A 100 1.76 -4.65 -22.95
CA LYS A 100 0.38 -4.42 -23.38
C LYS A 100 -0.49 -5.67 -23.18
N ARG A 101 -0.02 -6.86 -23.55
CA ARG A 101 -0.79 -8.11 -23.37
C ARG A 101 -1.11 -8.37 -21.89
N TYR A 102 -0.16 -8.11 -20.99
CA TYR A 102 -0.37 -8.26 -19.56
C TYR A 102 -1.41 -7.24 -19.05
N ALA A 103 -1.30 -5.97 -19.47
CA ALA A 103 -2.31 -4.96 -19.14
C ALA A 103 -3.71 -5.35 -19.64
N ASP A 104 -3.83 -5.78 -20.90
CA ASP A 104 -5.10 -6.24 -21.49
C ASP A 104 -5.65 -7.49 -20.78
N GLY A 105 -4.77 -8.32 -20.20
CA GLY A 105 -5.11 -9.50 -19.41
C GLY A 105 -5.55 -9.20 -17.98
N GLY A 106 -5.58 -7.94 -17.57
CA GLY A 106 -6.02 -7.50 -16.24
C GLY A 106 -4.90 -7.44 -15.19
N PHE A 107 -3.63 -7.58 -15.58
CA PHE A 107 -2.52 -7.29 -14.68
C PHE A 107 -2.36 -5.79 -14.49
N GLU A 108 -1.98 -5.39 -13.28
CA GLU A 108 -1.64 -3.99 -13.02
C GLU A 108 -0.23 -3.69 -13.54
N ILE A 109 -0.08 -2.61 -14.32
CA ILE A 109 1.21 -2.13 -14.81
C ILE A 109 1.56 -0.82 -14.10
N GLY A 110 2.54 -0.89 -13.20
CA GLY A 110 3.19 0.25 -12.58
C GLY A 110 4.45 0.68 -13.34
N ILE A 111 4.94 1.87 -13.03
CA ILE A 111 6.14 2.44 -13.66
C ILE A 111 7.36 2.15 -12.79
N GLY A 112 8.33 1.41 -13.33
CA GLY A 112 9.69 1.36 -12.80
C GLY A 112 10.54 2.48 -13.40
N SER A 113 11.58 2.92 -12.69
CA SER A 113 12.55 3.85 -13.29
C SER A 113 13.31 3.18 -14.44
N VAL A 114 13.89 3.99 -15.33
CA VAL A 114 14.57 3.50 -16.56
C VAL A 114 15.62 2.42 -16.29
N ASN A 115 16.27 2.50 -15.13
CA ASN A 115 17.35 1.61 -14.68
C ASN A 115 17.00 0.80 -13.42
N GLY A 116 15.74 0.84 -12.96
CA GLY A 116 15.31 0.11 -11.75
C GLY A 116 15.81 0.69 -10.43
N THR A 117 16.31 1.93 -10.40
CA THR A 117 16.68 2.63 -9.16
C THR A 117 15.56 3.48 -8.59
N VAL A 118 15.44 3.55 -7.27
CA VAL A 118 14.53 4.46 -6.56
C VAL A 118 15.27 5.74 -6.13
N PRO A 119 14.59 6.90 -6.02
CA PRO A 119 15.19 8.12 -5.50
C PRO A 119 15.78 7.92 -4.10
N THR A 120 17.06 8.20 -3.91
CA THR A 120 17.75 8.07 -2.60
C THR A 120 17.88 9.40 -1.86
N ILE A 121 17.58 10.51 -2.53
CA ILE A 121 17.58 11.85 -1.94
C ILE A 121 16.24 12.54 -2.14
N GLU A 122 15.85 13.33 -1.14
CA GLU A 122 14.51 13.93 -1.07
C GLU A 122 14.18 14.82 -2.28
N ARG A 123 15.16 15.54 -2.83
CA ARG A 123 14.96 16.43 -3.98
C ARG A 123 14.41 15.68 -5.20
N GLU A 124 14.96 14.50 -5.47
CA GLU A 124 14.54 13.65 -6.58
C GLU A 124 13.18 13.03 -6.31
N LEU A 125 12.94 12.59 -5.07
CA LEU A 125 11.66 12.07 -4.63
C LEU A 125 10.54 13.12 -4.76
N ILE A 126 10.78 14.35 -4.32
CA ILE A 126 9.85 15.49 -4.49
C ILE A 126 9.56 15.74 -5.96
N SER A 127 10.57 15.63 -6.83
CA SER A 127 10.38 15.77 -8.27
C SER A 127 9.50 14.66 -8.83
N MET A 128 9.70 13.42 -8.37
CA MET A 128 8.88 12.26 -8.72
C MET A 128 7.42 12.46 -8.30
N PHE A 129 7.14 12.81 -7.03
CA PHE A 129 5.77 13.03 -6.57
C PHE A 129 5.07 14.20 -7.26
N LYS A 130 5.80 15.27 -7.61
CA LYS A 130 5.24 16.34 -8.45
C LYS A 130 4.82 15.84 -9.82
N THR A 131 5.61 14.95 -10.42
CA THR A 131 5.24 14.32 -11.70
C THR A 131 4.05 13.41 -11.52
N MET A 132 4.03 12.56 -10.49
CA MET A 132 2.91 11.66 -10.19
C MET A 132 1.58 12.41 -10.08
N ASN A 133 1.54 13.48 -9.29
CA ASN A 133 0.33 14.30 -9.15
C ASN A 133 -0.11 14.94 -10.48
N LYS A 134 0.85 15.32 -11.34
CA LYS A 134 0.54 15.90 -12.66
C LYS A 134 0.05 14.86 -13.66
N THR A 135 0.48 13.61 -13.54
CA THR A 135 0.15 12.53 -14.48
C THR A 135 -0.98 11.63 -14.00
N GLY A 136 -1.51 11.87 -12.79
CA GLY A 136 -2.58 11.07 -12.21
C GLY A 136 -2.12 9.70 -11.69
N LEU A 137 -0.83 9.55 -11.35
CA LEU A 137 -0.35 8.37 -10.63
C LEU A 137 -0.76 8.47 -9.16
N ILE A 138 -1.30 7.39 -8.62
CA ILE A 138 -2.09 7.41 -7.38
C ILE A 138 -1.35 6.86 -6.15
N TYR A 139 -0.29 6.07 -6.35
CA TYR A 139 0.48 5.51 -5.24
C TYR A 139 1.96 5.30 -5.58
N ASP A 140 2.78 5.20 -4.53
CA ASP A 140 4.17 4.79 -4.56
C ASP A 140 4.40 3.49 -3.76
N ALA A 141 5.24 2.62 -4.29
CA ALA A 141 5.69 1.37 -3.66
C ALA A 141 7.22 1.23 -3.64
N GLY A 142 7.95 2.33 -3.92
CA GLY A 142 9.42 2.33 -4.01
C GLY A 142 10.13 2.31 -2.65
N CYS A 143 9.43 2.60 -1.55
CA CYS A 143 10.00 2.55 -0.20
C CYS A 143 10.07 1.10 0.30
N TYR A 144 11.25 0.50 0.20
CA TYR A 144 11.55 -0.78 0.86
C TYR A 144 11.99 -0.54 2.30
N THR A 145 11.44 -1.28 3.26
CA THR A 145 11.81 -1.15 4.68
C THR A 145 11.88 -2.48 5.42
N ARG A 146 12.86 -2.60 6.32
CA ARG A 146 12.96 -3.66 7.33
C ARG A 146 12.48 -3.22 8.72
N GLN A 147 12.07 -1.96 8.88
CA GLN A 147 11.64 -1.44 10.18
C GLN A 147 10.31 -2.05 10.65
N TYR A 148 9.48 -2.51 9.70
CA TYR A 148 8.13 -3.01 9.91
C TYR A 148 7.96 -4.44 9.39
N ASP A 149 8.96 -5.30 9.59
CA ASP A 149 8.98 -6.68 9.07
C ASP A 149 8.42 -7.74 10.04
N GLN A 150 7.85 -7.31 11.17
CA GLN A 150 7.25 -8.18 12.19
C GLN A 150 5.74 -7.95 12.32
N GLN A 151 4.98 -9.01 12.61
CA GLN A 151 3.52 -8.92 12.67
C GLN A 151 3.00 -7.83 13.63
N LEU A 152 3.71 -7.60 14.74
CA LEU A 152 3.34 -6.60 15.74
C LEU A 152 3.58 -5.15 15.30
N ASN A 153 4.33 -4.93 14.22
CA ASN A 153 4.67 -3.60 13.73
C ASN A 153 4.31 -3.36 12.25
N TYR A 154 3.53 -4.25 11.65
CA TYR A 154 3.00 -4.04 10.29
C TYR A 154 2.21 -2.74 10.18
N LYS A 155 2.31 -2.14 8.99
CA LYS A 155 1.66 -0.89 8.64
C LYS A 155 0.65 -1.14 7.53
N TRP A 156 -0.53 -0.57 7.70
CA TRP A 156 -1.49 -0.41 6.61
C TRP A 156 -0.95 0.63 5.60
N PRO A 157 -1.37 0.55 4.33
CA PRO A 157 -1.15 1.65 3.39
C PRO A 157 -1.61 2.97 3.99
N PHE A 158 -0.86 4.04 3.72
CA PHE A 158 -1.12 5.38 4.26
C PHE A 158 -0.90 6.42 3.16
N THR A 159 -1.14 7.69 3.43
CA THR A 159 -0.90 8.77 2.45
C THR A 159 0.15 9.75 2.94
N TYR A 160 0.89 10.36 2.01
CA TYR A 160 1.86 11.40 2.31
C TYR A 160 1.23 12.79 2.54
N ASP A 161 -0.09 12.89 2.76
CA ASP A 161 -0.73 14.14 3.19
C ASP A 161 -0.09 14.68 4.47
N PHE A 162 0.29 13.76 5.37
CA PHE A 162 1.03 14.03 6.59
C PHE A 162 2.25 13.11 6.64
N PRO A 163 3.39 13.53 6.07
CA PRO A 163 4.55 12.67 5.95
C PRO A 163 5.16 12.35 7.34
N PRO A 164 5.76 11.16 7.51
CA PRO A 164 6.53 10.82 8.70
C PRO A 164 7.74 11.76 8.83
N THR A 165 8.13 12.10 10.06
CA THR A 165 9.33 12.93 10.28
C THR A 165 10.62 12.15 10.08
N ASP A 166 10.57 10.82 10.28
CA ASP A 166 11.72 9.94 10.15
C ASP A 166 11.76 9.28 8.78
N ASN A 167 12.96 8.94 8.31
CA ASN A 167 13.11 8.13 7.11
C ASN A 167 12.73 6.67 7.43
N LEU A 168 11.61 6.24 6.85
CA LEU A 168 11.09 4.89 7.01
C LEU A 168 11.81 3.87 6.12
N CYS A 169 12.47 4.33 5.05
CA CYS A 169 12.96 3.45 4.01
C CYS A 169 14.38 2.96 4.30
N THR A 170 14.60 1.65 4.19
CA THR A 170 15.93 1.03 4.16
C THR A 170 16.61 1.25 2.81
N SER A 171 15.82 1.24 1.73
CA SER A 171 16.24 1.68 0.40
C SER A 171 15.27 2.74 -0.10
N GLY A 172 15.81 3.86 -0.60
CA GLY A 172 15.04 5.06 -0.93
C GLY A 172 15.04 6.10 0.19
N THR A 173 14.06 6.99 0.18
CA THR A 173 13.90 8.07 1.16
C THR A 173 12.43 8.45 1.30
N THR A 174 12.06 9.17 2.37
CA THR A 174 10.69 9.68 2.58
C THR A 174 10.61 11.18 2.27
N PRO A 175 9.46 11.70 1.79
CA PRO A 175 9.29 13.12 1.60
C PRO A 175 9.11 13.80 2.97
N THR A 176 9.65 15.01 3.16
CA THR A 176 9.25 15.87 4.30
C THR A 176 8.08 16.78 3.97
N LYS A 177 7.65 16.79 2.70
CA LYS A 177 6.56 17.61 2.18
C LYS A 177 5.30 16.78 1.95
N SER A 178 4.16 17.44 2.11
CA SER A 178 2.84 16.86 1.89
C SER A 178 2.58 16.57 0.40
N PHE A 179 2.08 15.37 0.11
CA PHE A 179 1.62 14.94 -1.22
C PHE A 179 0.40 14.02 -1.09
N GLN A 180 -0.60 14.23 -1.95
CA GLN A 180 -1.76 13.35 -2.09
C GLN A 180 -1.38 12.10 -2.90
N VAL A 181 -0.55 11.25 -2.30
CA VAL A 181 -0.06 10.00 -2.88
C VAL A 181 -0.17 8.92 -1.81
N ALA A 182 -0.81 7.79 -2.16
CA ALA A 182 -0.85 6.63 -1.29
C ALA A 182 0.50 5.89 -1.29
N VAL A 183 0.81 5.21 -0.20
CA VAL A 183 2.09 4.56 0.03
C VAL A 183 1.84 3.13 0.45
N ILE A 184 2.46 2.20 -0.28
CA ILE A 184 2.52 0.79 0.08
C ILE A 184 3.97 0.51 0.48
N LEU A 185 4.19 0.16 1.75
CA LEU A 185 5.52 -0.20 2.22
C LEU A 185 5.84 -1.63 1.77
N THR A 186 6.94 -1.76 1.03
CA THR A 186 7.43 -3.07 0.59
C THR A 186 8.28 -3.69 1.69
N ILE A 187 7.86 -4.84 2.22
CA ILE A 187 8.54 -5.57 3.29
C ILE A 187 8.92 -6.98 2.85
N THR A 188 10.07 -7.48 3.30
CA THR A 188 10.48 -8.88 3.07
C THR A 188 9.86 -9.79 4.11
N THR A 189 8.70 -10.37 3.83
CA THR A 189 8.10 -11.42 4.68
C THR A 189 8.05 -12.75 3.93
N ARG A 190 8.12 -13.87 4.67
CA ARG A 190 7.83 -15.18 4.09
C ARG A 190 6.33 -15.26 3.86
N PRO A 191 5.86 -15.51 2.63
CA PRO A 191 4.42 -15.52 2.37
C PRO A 191 3.78 -16.71 3.09
N LEU A 192 2.76 -16.42 3.90
CA LEU A 192 1.92 -17.42 4.55
C LEU A 192 0.80 -17.82 3.57
N VAL A 193 1.14 -18.56 2.52
CA VAL A 193 0.19 -18.93 1.43
C VAL A 193 -0.75 -20.09 1.82
N ASN A 194 -0.64 -20.65 3.03
CA ASN A 194 -1.35 -21.87 3.37
C ASN A 194 -2.65 -21.66 4.18
N GLN A 195 -3.42 -20.61 3.87
CA GLN A 195 -4.69 -20.30 4.54
C GLN A 195 -5.80 -20.15 3.49
N GLN A 196 -6.95 -20.80 3.72
CA GLN A 196 -8.14 -20.73 2.85
C GLN A 196 -8.79 -19.32 2.82
N ASP A 197 -8.29 -18.40 3.66
CA ASP A 197 -8.79 -17.02 3.84
C ASP A 197 -7.91 -15.96 3.15
N VAL A 198 -7.01 -16.36 2.25
CA VAL A 198 -6.07 -15.47 1.56
C VAL A 198 -6.60 -15.02 0.19
N TRP A 199 -6.45 -13.73 -0.10
CA TRP A 199 -6.75 -13.12 -1.38
C TRP A 199 -5.49 -12.55 -1.99
N ILE A 200 -5.15 -12.97 -3.21
CA ILE A 200 -4.05 -12.40 -3.97
C ILE A 200 -4.60 -11.31 -4.87
N VAL A 201 -4.14 -10.08 -4.66
CA VAL A 201 -4.69 -8.88 -5.29
C VAL A 201 -3.59 -8.00 -5.85
N THR A 202 -3.95 -7.11 -6.78
CA THR A 202 -3.04 -6.06 -7.24
C THR A 202 -2.84 -5.00 -6.15
N ALA A 203 -1.78 -4.20 -6.27
CA ALA A 203 -1.53 -3.06 -5.40
C ALA A 203 -2.68 -2.06 -5.44
N ASN A 204 -3.26 -1.80 -6.63
CA ASN A 204 -4.45 -0.96 -6.75
C ASN A 204 -5.65 -1.53 -5.98
N GLN A 205 -5.92 -2.83 -6.12
CA GLN A 205 -7.01 -3.50 -5.40
C GLN A 205 -6.82 -3.45 -3.87
N LEU A 206 -5.58 -3.60 -3.37
CA LEU A 206 -5.28 -3.39 -1.96
C LEU A 206 -5.70 -1.98 -1.52
N LEU A 207 -5.38 -0.95 -2.30
CA LEU A 207 -5.75 0.43 -1.98
C LEU A 207 -7.27 0.64 -2.02
N GLU A 208 -7.97 0.08 -3.02
CA GLU A 208 -9.43 0.13 -3.10
C GLU A 208 -10.09 -0.49 -1.86
N TRP A 209 -9.55 -1.60 -1.35
CA TRP A 209 -10.00 -2.19 -0.09
C TRP A 209 -9.69 -1.28 1.11
N VAL A 210 -8.51 -0.67 1.20
CA VAL A 210 -8.19 0.29 2.28
C VAL A 210 -9.13 1.50 2.25
N GLN A 211 -9.49 1.98 1.06
CA GLN A 211 -10.41 3.10 0.87
C GLN A 211 -11.85 2.75 1.22
N THR A 212 -12.27 1.51 0.94
CA THR A 212 -13.62 0.99 1.23
C THR A 212 -13.56 -0.36 1.94
N PRO A 213 -13.16 -0.39 3.23
CA PRO A 213 -12.91 -1.62 3.97
C PRO A 213 -14.14 -2.52 4.01
N THR A 214 -13.97 -3.70 3.42
CA THR A 214 -15.04 -4.69 3.27
C THR A 214 -14.70 -5.94 4.07
N LYS A 215 -15.68 -6.48 4.80
CA LYS A 215 -15.47 -7.68 5.62
C LYS A 215 -15.13 -8.87 4.74
N LYS A 216 -14.33 -9.78 5.27
CA LYS A 216 -14.00 -11.10 4.68
C LYS A 216 -15.23 -11.79 4.07
N ALA A 217 -16.36 -11.82 4.79
CA ALA A 217 -17.58 -12.51 4.36
C ALA A 217 -18.20 -11.91 3.09
N ASP A 218 -17.95 -10.64 2.81
CA ASP A 218 -18.57 -9.88 1.72
C ASP A 218 -17.64 -9.72 0.51
N LEU A 219 -16.38 -10.18 0.61
CA LEU A 219 -15.37 -10.00 -0.44
C LEU A 219 -15.72 -10.68 -1.76
N ASN A 220 -16.47 -11.79 -1.73
CA ASN A 220 -16.91 -12.44 -2.96
C ASN A 220 -17.79 -11.55 -3.86
N THR A 221 -18.39 -10.50 -3.29
CA THR A 221 -19.20 -9.52 -4.02
C THR A 221 -18.58 -8.12 -4.04
N PHE A 222 -17.35 -7.96 -3.54
CA PHE A 222 -16.66 -6.68 -3.53
C PHE A 222 -16.25 -6.33 -4.97
N ALA A 223 -16.86 -5.27 -5.52
CA ALA A 223 -16.75 -4.93 -6.94
C ALA A 223 -15.30 -4.80 -7.45
N PRO A 224 -14.36 -4.16 -6.72
CA PRO A 224 -12.96 -4.08 -7.17
C PRO A 224 -12.25 -5.42 -7.33
N PHE A 225 -12.71 -6.48 -6.67
CA PHE A 225 -12.09 -7.82 -6.73
C PHE A 225 -12.76 -8.75 -7.74
N GLN A 226 -13.75 -8.25 -8.49
CA GLN A 226 -14.43 -9.02 -9.52
C GLN A 226 -13.66 -8.98 -10.83
N CYS A 227 -13.70 -10.13 -11.51
CA CYS A 227 -13.52 -10.28 -12.94
C CYS A 227 -14.90 -10.22 -13.61
#